data_AF-A0A6I2SVW2-F1
#
_entry.id   AF-A0A6I2SVW2-F1
#
_cell.length_a   1.000
_cell.length_b   1.000
_cell.length_c   1.000
_cell.angle_alpha   90.00
_cell.angle_beta   90.00
_cell.angle_gamma   90.00
#
_symmetry.space_group_name_H-M   'P 1'
#
loop_
_entity.id
_entity.type
_entity.pdbx_description
1 polymer ?
#
loop_
_entity_poly.entity_id
_entity_poly.type
_entity_poly.pdbx_seq_one_letter_code
_entity_poly.pdbx_strand_id
1 'polypeptide(L)'
;MGRKGAVVLEPYLLQLFILNWLLIIVDAAIGYLVSPLLARFGAVDTEPSPRTVQMIRRLLTLMVTLYMFFNCLAFFRGNNILLVIITGVVLLDIVTQLVLRYRMNRHK
;
A
#
# COMPACT_ATOMS: atom_id res chain seq x y z
N MET A 1 13.37 12.39 -33.57
CA MET A 1 14.20 12.76 -32.39
C MET A 1 13.44 12.33 -31.13
N GLY A 2 13.98 11.39 -30.34
CA GLY A 2 13.58 11.22 -28.94
C GLY A 2 12.44 10.27 -28.53
N ARG A 3 12.29 9.07 -29.11
CA ARG A 3 11.41 8.01 -28.54
C ARG A 3 12.21 6.73 -28.26
N LYS A 4 13.26 6.85 -27.45
CA LYS A 4 14.14 5.73 -27.07
C LYS A 4 14.00 5.26 -25.61
N GLY A 5 13.16 5.91 -24.80
CA GLY A 5 12.99 5.55 -23.38
C GLY A 5 11.86 4.55 -23.06
N ALA A 6 10.91 4.33 -23.98
CA ALA A 6 9.68 3.58 -23.68
C ALA A 6 9.75 2.08 -24.02
N VAL A 7 10.78 1.63 -24.75
CA VAL A 7 10.86 0.26 -25.31
C VAL A 7 11.44 -0.74 -24.31
N VAL A 8 12.11 -0.28 -23.25
CA VAL A 8 12.83 -1.19 -22.32
C VAL A 8 11.91 -1.80 -21.26
N LEU A 9 10.67 -1.31 -21.07
CA LEU A 9 9.81 -1.76 -19.96
C LEU A 9 8.92 -2.97 -20.27
N GLU A 10 8.73 -3.33 -21.54
CA GLU A 10 7.89 -4.48 -21.91
C GLU A 10 8.32 -5.83 -21.30
N PRO A 11 9.63 -6.19 -21.24
CA PRO A 11 10.03 -7.45 -20.60
C PRO A 11 9.86 -7.44 -19.06
N TYR A 12 9.70 -6.27 -18.44
CA TYR A 12 9.59 -6.14 -16.98
C TYR A 12 8.13 -5.99 -16.50
N LEU A 13 7.17 -5.92 -17.41
CA LEU A 13 5.76 -5.64 -17.11
C LEU A 13 5.16 -6.72 -16.17
N LEU A 14 5.46 -7.99 -16.45
CA LEU A 14 5.09 -9.13 -15.61
C LEU A 14 5.80 -9.11 -14.25
N GLN A 15 7.09 -8.73 -14.22
CA GLN A 15 7.86 -8.65 -12.99
C GLN A 15 7.35 -7.53 -12.07
N LEU A 16 7.04 -6.36 -12.64
CA LEU A 16 6.41 -5.23 -11.95
C LEU A 16 5.02 -5.60 -11.42
N PHE A 17 4.22 -6.32 -12.20
CA PHE A 17 2.92 -6.79 -11.76
C PHE A 17 3.03 -7.74 -10.55
N ILE A 18 3.93 -8.73 -10.60
CA ILE A 18 4.18 -9.67 -9.49
C ILE A 18 4.74 -8.93 -8.28
N LEU A 19 5.68 -8.00 -8.48
CA LEU A 19 6.24 -7.19 -7.42
C LEU A 19 5.16 -6.36 -6.73
N ASN A 20 4.32 -5.67 -7.49
CA ASN A 20 3.19 -4.90 -6.95
C ASN A 20 2.23 -5.81 -6.19
N TRP A 21 1.97 -7.02 -6.68
CA TRP A 21 1.13 -7.98 -5.97
C TRP A 21 1.70 -8.35 -4.60
N LEU A 22 2.99 -8.67 -4.55
CA LEU A 22 3.69 -8.97 -3.28
C LEU A 22 3.69 -7.76 -2.35
N LEU A 23 3.97 -6.56 -2.86
CA LEU A 23 3.97 -5.32 -2.09
C LEU A 23 2.59 -5.04 -1.48
N ILE A 24 1.51 -5.21 -2.23
CA ILE A 24 0.13 -5.02 -1.75
C ILE A 24 -0.18 -6.01 -0.61
N ILE A 25 0.26 -7.27 -0.72
CA ILE A 25 0.08 -8.27 0.35
C ILE A 25 0.86 -7.88 1.61
N VAL A 26 2.11 -7.44 1.44
CA VAL A 26 2.96 -6.97 2.54
C VAL A 26 2.34 -5.76 3.22
N ASP A 27 1.86 -4.78 2.45
CA ASP A 27 1.15 -3.60 2.97
C ASP A 27 -0.08 -4.00 3.77
N ALA A 28 -0.92 -4.90 3.24
CA ALA A 28 -2.11 -5.40 3.94
C ALA A 28 -1.74 -6.06 5.28
N ALA A 29 -0.66 -6.86 5.31
CA ALA A 29 -0.20 -7.53 6.52
C ALA A 29 0.33 -6.54 7.56
N ILE A 30 1.16 -5.57 7.15
CA ILE A 30 1.68 -4.52 8.03
C ILE A 30 0.52 -3.66 8.56
N GLY A 31 -0.39 -3.21 7.69
CA GLY A 31 -1.52 -2.37 8.06
C GLY A 31 -2.47 -3.07 9.02
N TYR A 32 -2.70 -4.38 8.87
CA TYR A 32 -3.48 -5.15 9.83
C TYR A 32 -2.83 -5.18 11.22
N LEU A 33 -1.51 -5.39 11.29
CA LEU A 33 -0.74 -5.38 12.54
C LEU A 33 -0.67 -3.99 13.18
N VAL A 34 -0.64 -2.93 12.35
CA VAL A 34 -0.54 -1.53 12.79
C VAL A 34 -1.93 -0.92 13.09
N SER A 35 -3.03 -1.52 12.65
CA SER A 35 -4.40 -1.04 12.90
C SER A 35 -4.77 -0.73 14.38
N PRO A 36 -4.43 -1.56 15.39
CA PRO A 36 -4.70 -1.23 16.79
C PRO A 36 -3.85 -0.05 17.30
N LEU A 37 -2.64 0.11 16.76
CA LEU A 37 -1.73 1.21 17.08
C LEU A 37 -2.26 2.53 16.53
N LEU A 38 -2.74 2.54 15.28
CA LEU A 38 -3.40 3.69 14.66
C LEU A 38 -4.65 4.13 15.43
N ALA A 39 -5.46 3.17 15.88
CA ALA A 39 -6.66 3.47 16.68
C ALA A 39 -6.32 4.15 18.02
N ARG A 40 -5.16 3.83 18.62
CA ARG A 40 -4.67 4.49 19.84
C ARG A 40 -4.19 5.91 19.57
N PHE A 41 -3.56 6.17 18.43
CA PHE A 41 -3.10 7.53 18.08
C PHE A 41 -4.24 8.53 17.91
N GLY A 42 -5.41 8.07 17.43
CA GLY A 42 -6.60 8.91 17.31
C GLY A 42 -7.39 9.09 18.60
N ALA A 43 -7.14 8.27 19.63
CA ALA A 43 -7.84 8.31 20.90
C ALA A 43 -6.97 9.01 21.94
N VAL A 44 -7.16 10.32 22.10
CA VAL A 44 -6.27 11.17 22.92
C VAL A 44 -6.27 10.78 24.41
N ASP A 45 -7.32 10.13 24.94
CA ASP A 45 -7.39 9.77 26.38
C ASP A 45 -8.27 8.53 26.69
N THR A 46 -8.64 7.71 25.70
CA THR A 46 -9.51 6.54 25.92
C THR A 46 -8.96 5.28 25.25
N GLU A 47 -9.19 4.11 25.85
CA GLU A 47 -8.82 2.84 25.21
C GLU A 47 -9.40 2.77 23.79
N PRO A 48 -8.62 2.31 22.80
CA PRO A 48 -9.04 2.32 21.40
C PRO A 48 -10.32 1.49 21.26
N SER A 49 -11.41 2.14 20.88
CA SER A 49 -12.69 1.46 20.68
C SER A 49 -12.51 0.33 19.65
N PRO A 50 -13.03 -0.88 19.92
CA PRO A 50 -12.95 -1.99 18.96
C PRO A 50 -13.62 -1.64 17.62
N ARG A 51 -14.60 -0.72 17.62
CA ARG A 51 -15.23 -0.20 16.41
C ARG A 51 -14.25 0.60 15.53
N THR A 52 -13.37 1.40 16.14
CA THR A 52 -12.35 2.20 15.43
C THR A 52 -11.33 1.30 14.75
N VAL A 53 -10.84 0.27 15.46
CA VAL A 53 -9.93 -0.73 14.88
C VAL A 53 -10.58 -1.45 13.70
N GLN A 54 -11.85 -1.83 13.84
CA GLN A 54 -12.60 -2.49 12.77
C GLN A 54 -12.79 -1.58 11.54
N MET A 55 -13.07 -0.29 11.76
CA MET A 55 -13.19 0.68 10.67
C MET A 55 -11.85 0.87 9.93
N ILE A 56 -10.73 1.01 10.66
CA ILE A 56 -9.39 1.12 10.07
C ILE A 56 -9.09 -0.11 9.22
N ARG A 57 -9.38 -1.32 9.72
CA ARG A 57 -9.20 -2.56 8.97
C ARG A 57 -10.05 -2.61 7.70
N ARG A 58 -11.31 -2.18 7.74
CA ARG A 58 -12.16 -2.10 6.54
C ARG A 58 -11.60 -1.12 5.51
N LEU A 59 -11.09 0.03 5.95
CA LEU A 59 -10.47 1.01 5.08
C LEU A 59 -9.22 0.44 4.40
N LEU A 60 -8.36 -0.23 5.18
CA LEU A 60 -7.18 -0.96 4.66
C LEU A 60 -7.58 -2.00 3.61
N THR A 61 -8.59 -2.83 3.90
CA THR A 61 -9.09 -3.83 2.94
C THR A 61 -9.62 -3.18 1.66
N LEU A 62 -10.31 -2.04 1.77
CA LEU A 62 -10.78 -1.28 0.61
C LEU A 62 -9.59 -0.78 -0.24
N MET A 63 -8.58 -0.17 0.39
CA MET A 63 -7.38 0.33 -0.30
C MET A 63 -6.63 -0.80 -1.02
N VAL A 64 -6.39 -1.92 -0.33
CA VAL A 64 -5.78 -3.12 -0.91
C VAL A 64 -6.56 -3.61 -2.13
N THR A 65 -7.89 -3.62 -2.05
CA THR A 65 -8.75 -4.02 -3.16
C THR A 65 -8.63 -3.05 -4.34
N LEU A 66 -8.60 -1.74 -4.09
CA LEU A 66 -8.39 -0.73 -5.12
C LEU A 66 -7.02 -0.89 -5.79
N TYR A 67 -5.94 -1.02 -5.01
CA TYR A 67 -4.59 -1.19 -5.54
C TYR A 67 -4.48 -2.45 -6.40
N MET A 68 -5.11 -3.55 -5.94
CA MET A 68 -5.14 -4.79 -6.70
C MET A 68 -5.94 -4.65 -8.00
N PHE A 69 -7.09 -3.99 -7.95
CA PHE A 69 -7.90 -3.69 -9.13
C PHE A 69 -7.12 -2.85 -10.15
N PHE A 70 -6.48 -1.77 -9.70
CA PHE A 70 -5.68 -0.93 -10.58
C PHE A 70 -4.43 -1.66 -11.11
N ASN A 71 -3.81 -2.53 -10.31
CA ASN A 71 -2.65 -3.31 -10.74
C ASN A 71 -3.04 -4.27 -11.88
N CYS A 72 -4.18 -4.97 -11.73
CA CYS A 72 -4.76 -5.79 -12.79
C CYS A 72 -5.12 -4.95 -14.02
N LEU A 73 -5.82 -3.82 -13.84
CA LEU A 73 -6.20 -2.93 -14.94
C LEU A 73 -4.98 -2.42 -15.71
N ALA A 74 -3.91 -2.05 -15.01
CA ALA A 74 -2.67 -1.57 -15.60
C ALA A 74 -1.97 -2.67 -16.41
N PHE A 75 -1.88 -3.88 -15.86
CA PHE A 75 -1.30 -5.03 -16.55
C PHE A 75 -2.06 -5.40 -17.82
N PHE A 76 -3.38 -5.59 -17.74
CA PHE A 76 -4.19 -5.99 -18.89
C PHE A 76 -4.30 -4.90 -19.97
N ARG A 77 -4.13 -3.63 -19.63
CA ARG A 77 -4.07 -2.52 -20.60
C ARG A 77 -2.66 -2.23 -21.12
N GLY A 78 -1.63 -2.97 -20.68
CA GLY A 78 -0.23 -2.71 -21.03
C GLY A 78 0.26 -1.33 -20.57
N ASN A 79 -0.36 -0.75 -19.54
CA ASN A 79 -0.07 0.61 -19.08
C ASN A 79 1.05 0.62 -18.03
N ASN A 80 2.28 0.65 -18.53
CA ASN A 80 3.52 0.71 -17.75
C ASN A 80 3.57 1.87 -16.75
N ILE A 81 3.08 3.05 -17.15
CA ILE A 81 3.09 4.24 -16.29
C ILE A 81 2.20 4.01 -15.07
N LEU A 82 1.02 3.42 -15.29
CA LEU A 82 0.09 3.12 -14.22
C LEU A 82 0.66 2.07 -13.25
N LEU A 83 1.35 1.04 -13.74
CA LEU A 83 2.05 0.06 -12.89
C LEU A 83 3.08 0.72 -11.96
N VAL A 84 3.91 1.62 -12.51
CA VAL A 84 4.92 2.35 -11.72
C VAL A 84 4.28 3.28 -10.70
N ILE A 85 3.18 3.96 -11.06
CA ILE A 85 2.42 4.80 -10.12
C ILE A 85 1.91 3.94 -8.95
N ILE A 86 1.34 2.77 -9.23
CA ILE A 86 0.85 1.85 -8.19
C ILE A 86 1.99 1.41 -7.29
N THR A 87 3.16 1.06 -7.85
CA THR A 87 4.35 0.72 -7.06
C THR A 87 4.71 1.86 -6.10
N GLY A 88 4.76 3.10 -6.60
CA GLY A 88 5.10 4.27 -5.80
C GLY A 88 4.10 4.51 -4.67
N VAL A 89 2.80 4.38 -4.93
CA VAL A 89 1.74 4.54 -3.93
C VAL A 89 1.84 3.48 -2.84
N VAL A 90 1.96 2.20 -3.22
CA VAL A 90 2.06 1.09 -2.25
C VAL A 90 3.32 1.20 -1.40
N LEU A 91 4.46 1.58 -1.99
CA LEU A 91 5.68 1.82 -1.23
C LEU A 91 5.52 2.97 -0.22
N LEU A 92 4.86 4.05 -0.62
CA LEU A 92 4.59 5.18 0.26
C LEU A 92 3.71 4.77 1.44
N ASP A 93 2.68 3.95 1.20
CA ASP A 93 1.83 3.40 2.28
C ASP A 93 2.63 2.54 3.25
N ILE A 94 3.46 1.62 2.75
CA ILE A 94 4.33 0.77 3.59
C ILE A 94 5.27 1.64 4.43
N VAL A 95 5.95 2.61 3.81
CA VAL A 95 6.88 3.52 4.52
C VAL A 95 6.13 4.31 5.59
N THR A 96 4.94 4.82 5.27
CA THR A 96 4.12 5.58 6.22
C THR A 96 3.72 4.71 7.41
N GLN A 97 3.21 3.49 7.17
CA GLN A 97 2.84 2.55 8.23
C GLN A 97 4.07 2.15 9.09
N LEU A 98 5.24 1.99 8.47
CA LEU A 98 6.49 1.65 9.16
C LEU A 98 7.00 2.80 10.03
N VAL A 99 6.99 4.03 9.51
CA VAL A 99 7.37 5.25 10.23
C VAL A 99 6.45 5.47 11.42
N LEU A 100 5.14 5.30 11.24
CA LEU A 100 4.17 5.38 12.33
C LEU A 100 4.48 4.35 13.41
N ARG A 101 4.69 3.08 13.03
CA ARG A 101 5.09 2.03 13.98
C ARG A 101 6.38 2.38 14.74
N TYR A 102 7.39 2.89 14.05
CA TYR A 102 8.67 3.26 14.66
C TYR A 102 8.51 4.42 15.65
N ARG A 103 7.78 5.47 15.26
CA ARG A 103 7.51 6.62 16.14
C ARG A 103 6.75 6.21 17.40
N MET A 104 5.85 5.25 17.28
CA MET A 104 5.07 4.72 18.42
C MET A 104 5.92 3.90 19.39
N ASN A 105 6.86 3.10 18.90
CA ASN A 105 7.79 2.37 19.76
C ASN A 105 8.76 3.28 20.51
N ARG A 106 9.04 4.50 20.00
CA ARG A 106 9.88 5.50 20.66
C ARG A 106 9.19 6.28 21.79
N HIS A 107 7.86 6.30 21.79
CA HIS A 107 7.04 7.01 22.79
C HIS A 107 6.50 6.09 23.90
N LYS A 108 7.00 4.86 23.97
CA LYS A 108 6.72 3.88 25.01
C LYS A 108 7.93 3.77 25.94
#